data_AF-A0AAE0VV15-F1
#
_entry.id   AF-A0AAE0VV15-F1
#
_cell.length_a   1.000
_cell.length_b   1.000
_cell.length_c   1.000
_cell.angle_alpha   90.00
_cell.angle_beta   90.00
_cell.angle_gamma   90.00
#
_symmetry.space_group_name_H-M   'P 1'
#
loop_
_entity.id
_entity.type
_entity.pdbx_description
1 polymer ?
#
loop_
_entity_poly.entity_id
_entity_poly.type
_entity_poly.pdbx_seq_one_letter_code
_entity_poly.pdbx_strand_id
1 'polypeptide(L)'
;MRMSTTLNCVVELVIKHFKESTRGNGLTERRANIISTWNDRVFDTGATKKDIAELEKKLQIPIIVKMFPDRVFYNSGCYQSNGRKPVEILDHNFHGWGVNDGNFPSTKTIRYYTGDMFKWIKSNMKDVPVNVWLFRGGNDYDQFVMRNDSVKDNCDSGIIYRTEELQNEMIEFAK
;
A
#
# COMPACT_ATOMS: atom_id res chain seq x y z
N MET A 1 28.15 -1.33 9.59
CA MET A 1 27.14 -2.37 9.33
C MET A 1 25.83 -1.90 9.98
N ARG A 2 24.89 -1.35 9.21
CA ARG A 2 23.63 -0.84 9.76
C ARG A 2 22.65 -2.00 9.88
N MET A 3 22.33 -2.41 11.10
CA MET A 3 21.13 -3.19 11.39
C MET A 3 19.94 -2.23 11.37
N SER A 4 19.37 -1.98 10.20
CA SER A 4 17.98 -1.55 10.11
C SER A 4 17.14 -2.82 10.09
N THR A 5 16.38 -3.07 11.16
CA THR A 5 15.41 -4.18 11.25
C THR A 5 14.15 -3.94 10.41
N THR A 6 14.06 -2.78 9.75
CA THR A 6 12.93 -2.42 8.90
C THR A 6 13.26 -2.84 7.46
N LEU A 7 12.40 -3.66 6.86
CA LEU A 7 12.47 -4.02 5.44
C LEU A 7 11.66 -3.02 4.62
N ASN A 8 11.92 -2.95 3.32
CA ASN A 8 11.02 -2.24 2.41
C ASN A 8 9.62 -2.88 2.47
N CYS A 9 8.55 -2.08 2.46
CA CYS A 9 7.16 -2.57 2.56
C CYS A 9 6.79 -3.62 1.49
N VAL A 10 7.28 -3.46 0.26
CA VAL A 10 7.08 -4.45 -0.82
C VAL A 10 7.78 -5.77 -0.48
N VAL A 11 8.97 -5.71 0.12
CA VAL A 11 9.72 -6.90 0.54
C VAL A 11 8.96 -7.66 1.62
N GLU A 12 8.38 -6.96 2.59
CA GLU A 12 7.57 -7.59 3.63
C GLU A 12 6.38 -8.35 3.04
N LEU A 13 5.67 -7.74 2.09
CA LEU A 13 4.53 -8.36 1.40
C LEU A 13 4.93 -9.58 0.56
N VAL A 14 6.05 -9.49 -0.16
CA VAL A 14 6.57 -10.62 -0.96
C VAL A 14 7.00 -11.78 -0.05
N ILE A 15 7.67 -11.49 1.07
CA ILE A 15 8.05 -12.50 2.06
C ILE A 15 6.81 -13.16 2.67
N LYS A 16 5.83 -12.34 3.09
CA LYS A 16 4.56 -12.82 3.65
C LYS A 16 3.86 -13.76 2.67
N HIS A 17 3.76 -13.35 1.41
CA HIS A 17 3.15 -14.16 0.35
C HIS A 17 3.81 -15.55 0.24
N PHE A 18 5.14 -15.62 0.21
CA PHE A 18 5.83 -16.91 0.13
C PHE A 18 5.72 -17.74 1.41
N LYS A 19 5.69 -17.13 2.59
CA LYS A 19 5.48 -17.83 3.86
C LYS A 19 4.09 -18.44 3.96
N GLU A 20 3.08 -17.75 3.42
CA GLU A 20 1.68 -18.20 3.40
C GLU A 20 1.39 -19.18 2.24
N SER A 21 2.32 -19.34 1.29
CA SER A 21 2.11 -20.20 0.13
C SER A 21 2.11 -21.68 0.51
N THR A 22 1.12 -22.42 0.00
CA THR A 22 1.05 -23.88 0.09
C THR A 22 1.76 -24.55 -1.10
N ARG A 23 2.03 -25.87 -1.01
CA ARG A 23 2.48 -26.75 -2.11
C ARG A 23 3.78 -26.36 -2.81
N GLY A 24 4.91 -26.35 -2.10
CA GLY A 24 6.25 -26.24 -2.70
C GLY A 24 6.62 -24.85 -3.25
N ASN A 25 5.71 -23.89 -3.16
CA ASN A 25 5.94 -22.50 -3.56
C ASN A 25 6.44 -21.62 -2.39
N GLY A 26 6.94 -22.20 -1.31
CA GLY A 26 7.42 -21.47 -0.14
C GLY A 26 8.66 -20.59 -0.36
N LEU A 27 9.07 -19.87 0.70
CA LEU A 27 10.27 -19.05 0.70
C LEU A 27 11.54 -19.93 0.74
N THR A 28 12.14 -20.18 -0.42
CA THR A 28 13.43 -20.89 -0.52
C THR A 28 14.61 -19.95 -0.28
N GLU A 29 15.79 -20.48 0.05
CA GLU A 29 17.02 -19.68 0.19
C GLU A 29 17.32 -18.84 -1.05
N ARG A 30 17.14 -19.42 -2.25
CA ARG A 30 17.30 -18.70 -3.51
C ARG A 30 16.36 -17.49 -3.60
N ARG A 31 15.09 -17.65 -3.22
CA ARG A 31 14.11 -16.55 -3.21
C ARG A 31 14.43 -15.52 -2.14
N ALA A 32 14.83 -15.95 -0.95
CA ALA A 32 15.26 -15.07 0.13
C ALA A 32 16.45 -14.19 -0.29
N ASN A 33 17.45 -14.77 -0.97
CA ASN A 33 18.59 -14.02 -1.50
C ASN A 33 18.18 -13.00 -2.58
N ILE A 34 17.30 -13.38 -3.52
CA ILE A 34 16.76 -12.45 -4.53
C ILE A 34 16.06 -11.26 -3.87
N ILE A 35 15.23 -11.54 -2.87
CA ILE A 35 14.47 -10.53 -2.12
C ILE A 35 15.42 -9.62 -1.34
N SER A 36 16.42 -10.16 -0.66
CA SER A 36 17.41 -9.38 0.10
C SER A 36 18.20 -8.44 -0.80
N THR A 37 18.75 -8.95 -1.91
CA THR A 37 19.49 -8.11 -2.87
C THR A 37 18.60 -7.02 -3.48
N TRP A 38 17.33 -7.34 -3.73
CA TRP A 38 16.39 -6.34 -4.22
C TRP A 38 16.09 -5.26 -3.16
N ASN A 39 15.87 -5.67 -1.89
CA ASN A 39 15.68 -4.76 -0.76
C ASN A 39 16.81 -3.75 -0.68
N ASP A 40 18.06 -4.22 -0.63
CA ASP A 40 19.24 -3.36 -0.47
C ASP A 40 19.37 -2.30 -1.59
N ARG A 41 18.83 -2.60 -2.78
CA ARG A 41 18.83 -1.66 -3.91
C ARG A 41 17.80 -0.54 -3.78
N VAL A 42 16.60 -0.87 -3.30
CA VAL A 42 15.44 0.06 -3.31
C VAL A 42 15.08 0.60 -1.94
N PHE A 43 15.76 0.14 -0.88
CA PHE A 43 15.37 0.43 0.50
C PHE A 43 15.28 1.94 0.77
N ASP A 44 16.33 2.68 0.39
CA ASP A 44 16.41 4.13 0.64
C ASP A 44 15.74 4.97 -0.46
N THR A 45 15.54 4.42 -1.65
CA THR A 45 15.10 5.17 -2.85
C THR A 45 13.64 4.91 -3.24
N GLY A 46 13.01 3.89 -2.66
CA GLY A 46 11.73 3.39 -3.10
C GLY A 46 11.84 2.52 -4.36
N ALA A 47 10.77 1.79 -4.67
CA ALA A 47 10.72 0.88 -5.79
C ALA A 47 10.03 1.52 -6.99
N THR A 48 10.70 1.56 -8.14
CA THR A 48 10.07 1.99 -9.40
C THR A 48 9.29 0.84 -10.04
N LYS A 49 8.45 1.15 -11.04
CA LYS A 49 7.79 0.14 -11.87
C LYS A 49 8.78 -0.86 -12.49
N LYS A 50 9.97 -0.39 -12.87
CA LYS A 50 11.04 -1.25 -13.44
C LYS A 50 11.60 -2.19 -12.38
N ASP A 51 11.78 -1.71 -11.15
CA ASP A 51 12.26 -2.54 -10.04
C ASP A 51 11.28 -3.68 -9.72
N ILE A 52 9.98 -3.38 -9.72
CA ILE A 52 8.92 -4.38 -9.54
C ILE A 52 8.95 -5.41 -10.67
N ALA A 53 9.11 -4.98 -11.92
CA ALA A 53 9.19 -5.89 -13.07
C ALA A 53 10.40 -6.83 -12.99
N GLU A 54 11.55 -6.31 -12.56
CA GLU A 54 12.75 -7.13 -12.36
C GLU A 54 12.59 -8.14 -11.22
N LEU A 55 11.92 -7.74 -10.13
CA LEU A 55 11.60 -8.63 -9.02
C LEU A 55 10.67 -9.75 -9.46
N GLU A 56 9.59 -9.42 -10.17
CA GLU A 56 8.63 -10.37 -10.74
C GLU A 56 9.34 -11.42 -11.60
N LYS A 57 10.20 -10.96 -12.52
CA LYS A 57 10.96 -11.84 -13.42
C LYS A 57 11.91 -12.77 -12.66
N LYS A 58 12.62 -12.27 -11.65
CA LYS A 58 13.58 -13.08 -10.88
C LYS A 58 12.89 -14.11 -9.99
N LEU A 59 11.74 -13.76 -9.42
CA LEU A 59 10.96 -14.66 -8.58
C LEU A 59 10.04 -15.61 -9.36
N GLN A 60 9.76 -15.29 -10.62
CA GLN A 60 8.84 -16.02 -11.50
C GLN A 60 7.44 -16.20 -10.89
N ILE A 61 6.96 -15.18 -10.18
CA ILE A 61 5.63 -15.15 -9.57
C ILE A 61 4.92 -13.89 -10.06
N PRO A 62 3.60 -13.91 -10.33
CA PRO A 62 2.91 -12.70 -10.72
C PRO A 62 2.92 -11.67 -9.58
N ILE A 63 3.20 -10.41 -9.91
CA ILE A 63 3.08 -9.27 -9.00
C ILE A 63 2.09 -8.28 -9.59
N ILE A 64 1.13 -7.86 -8.77
CA ILE A 64 0.12 -6.86 -9.15
C ILE A 64 0.20 -5.72 -8.14
N VAL A 65 0.49 -4.53 -8.64
CA VAL A 65 0.47 -3.30 -7.84
C VAL A 65 -0.73 -2.46 -8.28
N LYS A 66 -1.67 -2.27 -7.38
CA LYS A 66 -2.83 -1.39 -7.53
C LYS A 66 -2.57 -0.14 -6.72
N MET A 67 -2.81 1.02 -7.30
CA MET A 67 -2.80 2.28 -6.59
C MET A 67 -4.23 2.66 -6.21
N PHE A 68 -4.40 3.05 -4.96
CA PHE A 68 -5.69 3.43 -4.43
C PHE A 68 -6.21 4.76 -5.07
N PRO A 69 -7.50 4.89 -5.43
CA PRO A 69 -8.56 3.88 -5.28
C PRO A 69 -8.64 2.82 -6.39
N ASP A 70 -8.21 3.08 -7.62
CA ASP A 70 -8.62 2.24 -8.76
C ASP A 70 -7.63 2.10 -9.92
N ARG A 71 -6.37 2.50 -9.74
CA ARG A 71 -5.41 2.46 -10.85
C ARG A 71 -4.56 1.21 -10.77
N VAL A 72 -4.48 0.44 -11.86
CA VAL A 72 -3.44 -0.59 -11.97
C VAL A 72 -2.12 0.11 -12.29
N PHE A 73 -1.21 0.16 -11.31
CA PHE A 73 0.12 0.73 -11.48
C PHE A 73 1.04 -0.25 -12.23
N TYR A 74 1.00 -1.52 -11.81
CA TYR A 74 1.76 -2.59 -12.42
C TYR A 74 0.95 -3.87 -12.50
N ASN A 75 0.86 -4.43 -13.70
CA ASN A 75 0.42 -5.79 -13.96
C ASN A 75 0.97 -6.19 -15.33
N SER A 76 1.94 -7.09 -15.38
CA SER A 76 2.53 -7.54 -16.64
C SER A 76 1.71 -8.63 -17.33
N GLY A 77 0.80 -9.29 -16.61
CA GLY A 77 0.15 -10.53 -17.04
C GLY A 77 1.06 -11.77 -17.01
N CYS A 78 2.36 -11.59 -16.79
CA CYS A 78 3.32 -12.69 -16.79
C CYS A 78 3.08 -13.62 -15.59
N TYR A 79 3.38 -14.91 -15.78
CA TYR A 79 3.33 -15.95 -14.74
C TYR A 79 1.94 -16.23 -14.11
N GLN A 80 0.88 -15.52 -14.53
CA GLN A 80 -0.50 -15.72 -14.05
C GLN A 80 -1.11 -17.06 -14.51
N SER A 81 -0.75 -17.53 -15.71
CA SER A 81 -1.23 -18.80 -16.29
C SER A 81 -0.75 -20.04 -15.53
N ASN A 82 0.24 -19.91 -14.63
CA ASN A 82 0.86 -21.04 -13.94
C ASN A 82 0.11 -21.47 -12.66
N GLY A 83 -1.12 -21.00 -12.43
CA GLY A 83 -1.90 -21.28 -11.22
C GLY A 83 -1.28 -20.71 -9.94
N ARG A 84 -0.30 -19.80 -10.07
CA ARG A 84 0.36 -19.12 -8.95
C ARG A 84 -0.49 -17.93 -8.53
N LYS A 85 -0.79 -17.84 -7.24
CA LYS A 85 -1.46 -16.66 -6.67
C LYS A 85 -0.53 -15.45 -6.83
N PRO A 86 -1.03 -14.29 -7.28
CA PRO A 86 -0.22 -13.08 -7.35
C PRO A 86 0.13 -12.55 -5.97
N VAL A 87 1.30 -11.91 -5.88
CA VAL A 87 1.58 -10.95 -4.82
C VAL A 87 0.79 -9.69 -5.16
N GLU A 88 -0.29 -9.44 -4.43
CA GLU A 88 -1.09 -8.23 -4.60
C GLU A 88 -0.64 -7.17 -3.59
N ILE A 89 -0.31 -5.99 -4.11
CA ILE A 89 0.17 -4.84 -3.36
C ILE A 89 -0.77 -3.67 -3.66
N LEU A 90 -1.21 -2.99 -2.60
CA LEU A 90 -1.92 -1.73 -2.67
C LEU A 90 -0.95 -0.59 -2.37
N ASP A 91 -0.59 0.19 -3.39
CA ASP A 91 0.19 1.42 -3.23
C ASP A 91 -0.73 2.56 -2.77
N HIS A 92 -0.42 3.11 -1.59
CA HIS A 92 -1.10 4.25 -1.02
C HIS A 92 -0.14 5.08 -0.16
N ASN A 93 -0.11 6.40 -0.37
CA ASN A 93 0.83 7.35 0.25
C ASN A 93 2.29 6.88 0.19
N PHE A 94 2.74 6.48 -1.00
CA PHE A 94 4.11 6.01 -1.26
C PHE A 94 4.52 4.78 -0.42
N HIS A 95 3.54 4.01 0.06
CA HIS A 95 3.73 2.81 0.84
C HIS A 95 2.94 1.65 0.25
N GLY A 96 3.57 0.47 0.21
CA GLY A 96 2.94 -0.76 -0.24
C GLY A 96 2.23 -1.47 0.91
N TRP A 97 0.93 -1.62 0.80
CA TRP A 97 0.07 -2.30 1.75
C TRP A 97 -0.42 -3.64 1.20
N GLY A 98 -0.71 -4.60 2.08
CA GLY A 98 -1.44 -5.80 1.68
C GLY A 98 -2.87 -5.44 1.32
N VAL A 99 -3.41 -6.02 0.25
CA VAL A 99 -4.80 -5.74 -0.19
C VAL A 99 -5.87 -6.10 0.84
N ASN A 100 -5.54 -6.93 1.83
CA ASN A 100 -6.42 -7.33 2.93
C ASN A 100 -6.00 -6.75 4.28
N ASP A 101 -5.01 -5.85 4.30
CA ASP A 101 -4.67 -5.12 5.52
C ASP A 101 -5.82 -4.13 5.72
N GLY A 102 -6.80 -4.50 6.55
CA GLY A 102 -8.16 -3.93 6.67
C GLY A 102 -8.28 -2.46 7.09
N ASN A 103 -7.27 -1.66 6.80
CA ASN A 103 -7.11 -0.26 7.16
C ASN A 103 -7.55 0.70 6.04
N PHE A 104 -7.71 0.23 4.80
CA PHE A 104 -8.20 1.05 3.69
C PHE A 104 -9.71 0.92 3.49
N PRO A 105 -10.46 2.02 3.36
CA PRO A 105 -11.84 1.97 2.88
C PRO A 105 -11.89 1.34 1.50
N SER A 106 -12.90 0.52 1.23
CA SER A 106 -13.19 0.07 -0.12
C SER A 106 -13.97 1.12 -0.92
N THR A 107 -14.53 2.15 -0.28
CA THR A 107 -15.12 3.28 -1.03
C THR A 107 -14.09 4.19 -1.67
N LYS A 108 -14.47 4.68 -2.83
CA LYS A 108 -13.67 5.53 -3.72
C LYS A 108 -13.87 7.03 -3.44
N THR A 109 -14.52 7.37 -2.33
CA THR A 109 -14.91 8.76 -2.05
C THR A 109 -13.75 9.49 -1.40
N ILE A 110 -13.13 10.36 -2.19
CA ILE A 110 -12.10 11.30 -1.74
C ILE A 110 -12.76 12.66 -1.52
N ARG A 111 -12.52 13.26 -0.36
CA ARG A 111 -12.91 14.63 -0.03
C ARG A 111 -11.66 15.45 0.25
N TYR A 112 -11.78 16.75 -0.01
CA TYR A 112 -10.69 17.69 0.22
C TYR A 112 -10.92 18.52 1.46
N TYR A 113 -9.85 18.77 2.20
CA TYR A 113 -9.83 19.74 3.28
C TYR A 113 -8.69 20.75 3.05
N THR A 114 -8.82 21.92 3.67
CA THR A 114 -7.84 23.00 3.62
C THR A 114 -7.40 23.41 5.02
N GLY A 115 -6.13 23.76 5.18
CA GLY A 115 -5.56 24.17 6.46
C GLY A 115 -5.17 22.98 7.33
N ASP A 116 -5.07 23.21 8.64
CA ASP A 116 -4.63 22.18 9.60
C ASP A 116 -5.67 21.06 9.76
N MET A 117 -5.22 19.82 9.53
CA MET A 117 -6.05 18.62 9.59
C MET A 117 -6.76 18.47 10.93
N PHE A 118 -6.06 18.64 12.05
CA PHE A 118 -6.63 18.46 13.38
C PHE A 118 -7.68 19.53 13.71
N LYS A 119 -7.44 20.79 13.32
CA LYS A 119 -8.44 21.87 13.41
C LYS A 119 -9.63 21.58 12.52
N TRP A 120 -9.43 21.04 11.32
CA TRP A 120 -10.52 20.66 10.42
C TRP A 120 -11.38 19.57 11.04
N ILE A 121 -10.77 18.48 11.54
CA ILE A 121 -11.46 17.38 12.23
C ILE A 121 -12.22 17.93 13.43
N LYS A 122 -11.56 18.68 14.30
CA LYS A 122 -12.18 19.26 15.51
C LYS A 122 -13.34 20.20 15.20
N SER A 123 -13.27 20.94 14.09
CA SER A 123 -14.31 21.91 13.73
C SER A 123 -15.53 21.24 13.11
N ASN A 124 -15.33 20.18 12.32
CA ASN A 124 -16.39 19.52 11.57
C ASN A 124 -17.01 18.31 12.29
N MET A 125 -16.36 17.78 13.34
CA MET A 125 -16.76 16.52 14.00
C MET A 125 -17.16 16.71 15.47
N LYS A 126 -17.65 17.91 15.84
CA LYS A 126 -17.82 18.31 17.25
C LYS A 126 -18.71 17.39 18.09
N ASP A 127 -19.63 16.64 17.47
CA ASP A 127 -20.68 15.90 18.18
C ASP A 127 -20.85 14.44 17.73
N VAL A 128 -19.92 13.89 16.93
CA VAL A 128 -19.99 12.51 16.43
C VAL A 128 -18.68 11.78 16.74
N PRO A 129 -18.71 10.72 17.57
CA PRO A 129 -17.58 9.82 17.71
C PRO A 129 -17.23 9.21 16.34
N VAL A 130 -16.06 9.54 15.83
CA VAL A 130 -15.55 9.03 14.55
C VAL A 130 -14.20 8.38 14.76
N ASN A 131 -14.00 7.23 14.12
CA ASN A 131 -12.68 6.62 14.07
C ASN A 131 -11.91 7.24 12.93
N VAL A 132 -10.78 7.86 13.28
CA VAL A 132 -9.91 8.54 12.33
C VAL A 132 -8.61 7.76 12.21
N TRP A 133 -8.33 7.25 11.01
CA TRP A 133 -7.03 6.69 10.69
C TRP A 133 -6.17 7.80 10.10
N LEU A 134 -5.04 8.08 10.74
CA LEU A 134 -4.11 9.11 10.30
C LEU A 134 -3.02 8.48 9.45
N PHE A 135 -2.81 9.02 8.26
CA PHE A 135 -1.72 8.65 7.38
C PHE A 135 -0.71 9.78 7.38
N ARG A 136 0.56 9.39 7.48
CA ARG A 136 1.69 10.32 7.46
C ARG A 136 2.22 10.40 6.04
N GLY A 137 2.39 11.62 5.53
CA GLY A 137 3.14 11.92 4.32
C GLY A 137 4.37 12.73 4.68
N GLY A 138 5.56 12.19 4.41
CA GLY A 138 6.80 12.83 4.85
C GLY A 138 6.88 13.01 6.37
N ASN A 139 7.05 14.26 6.82
CA ASN A 139 7.19 14.57 8.25
C ASN A 139 5.87 14.80 8.99
N ASP A 140 4.75 15.03 8.29
CA ASP A 140 3.47 15.46 8.86
C ASP A 140 2.30 14.52 8.49
N TYR A 141 1.16 14.70 9.16
CA TYR A 141 -0.08 14.03 8.81
C TYR A 141 -0.86 14.88 7.81
N ASP A 142 -1.17 14.31 6.66
CA ASP A 142 -1.74 15.00 5.51
C ASP A 142 -3.01 14.33 4.96
N GLN A 143 -3.26 13.09 5.36
CA GLN A 143 -4.45 12.33 5.02
C GLN A 143 -5.04 11.65 6.25
N PHE A 144 -6.37 11.56 6.25
CA PHE A 144 -7.06 10.70 7.19
C PHE A 144 -8.26 9.99 6.56
N VAL A 145 -8.59 8.82 7.12
CA VAL A 145 -9.83 8.11 6.82
C VAL A 145 -10.77 8.27 7.98
N MET A 146 -12.00 8.64 7.68
CA MET A 146 -13.09 8.57 8.65
C MET A 146 -13.89 7.30 8.46
N ARG A 147 -14.06 6.53 9.54
CA ARG A 147 -15.02 5.43 9.63
C ARG A 147 -16.13 5.78 10.60
N ASN A 148 -17.35 5.46 10.19
CA ASN A 148 -18.52 5.55 11.05
C ASN A 148 -18.87 4.15 11.56
N ASP A 149 -18.29 3.78 12.70
CA ASP A 149 -18.46 2.46 13.30
C ASP A 149 -19.86 2.25 13.91
N SER A 150 -20.73 3.27 13.90
CA SER A 150 -22.14 3.11 14.29
C SER A 150 -22.95 2.28 13.28
N VAL A 151 -22.42 2.05 12.08
CA VAL A 151 -23.00 1.13 11.08
C VAL A 151 -22.21 -0.18 11.13
N LYS A 152 -22.61 -1.05 12.05
CA LYS A 152 -21.93 -2.33 12.40
C LYS A 152 -21.68 -3.29 11.22
N ASP A 153 -22.35 -3.09 10.09
CA ASP A 153 -22.35 -4.01 8.96
C ASP A 153 -21.64 -3.47 7.70
N ASN A 154 -20.90 -2.36 7.81
CA ASN A 154 -20.26 -1.76 6.63
C ASN A 154 -18.86 -1.22 6.92
N CYS A 155 -17.93 -2.15 7.21
CA CYS A 155 -16.47 -1.94 7.23
C CYS A 155 -15.94 -1.30 5.93
N ASP A 156 -16.76 -1.25 4.89
CA ASP A 156 -16.47 -0.79 3.55
C ASP A 156 -16.67 0.71 3.32
N SER A 157 -17.33 1.45 4.22
CA SER A 157 -17.88 2.80 3.94
C SER A 157 -17.01 4.02 4.32
N GLY A 158 -15.70 3.86 4.51
CA GLY A 158 -14.84 4.97 4.95
C GLY A 158 -14.66 6.07 3.87
N ILE A 159 -14.68 7.34 4.27
CA ILE A 159 -14.35 8.49 3.40
C ILE A 159 -12.91 8.90 3.64
N ILE A 160 -12.15 9.08 2.55
CA ILE A 160 -10.77 9.58 2.62
C ILE A 160 -10.78 11.10 2.49
N TYR A 161 -10.07 11.75 3.39
CA TYR A 161 -9.84 13.19 3.38
C TYR A 161 -8.36 13.48 3.19
N ARG A 162 -8.03 14.32 2.20
CA ARG A 162 -6.66 14.78 1.93
C ARG A 162 -6.64 16.19 1.34
N THR A 163 -5.49 16.83 1.24
CA THR A 163 -5.34 18.09 0.51
C THR A 163 -5.37 17.85 -1.01
N GLU A 164 -5.71 18.88 -1.78
CA GLU A 164 -5.63 18.83 -3.26
C GLU A 164 -4.18 18.67 -3.73
N GLU A 165 -3.23 19.29 -3.04
CA GLU A 165 -1.79 19.16 -3.28
C GLU A 165 -1.35 17.70 -3.19
N LEU A 166 -1.66 17.01 -2.08
CA LEU A 166 -1.31 15.59 -1.92
C LEU A 166 -1.98 14.72 -2.99
N GLN A 167 -3.24 15.01 -3.33
CA GLN A 167 -3.93 14.29 -4.40
C GLN A 167 -3.18 14.43 -5.75
N ASN A 168 -2.69 15.62 -6.06
CA ASN A 168 -1.95 15.90 -7.28
C ASN A 168 -0.57 15.23 -7.27
N GLU A 169 0.16 15.27 -6.17
CA GLU A 169 1.44 14.56 -6.02
C GLU A 169 1.30 13.05 -6.26
N MET A 170 0.28 12.43 -5.66
CA MET A 170 0.00 11.02 -5.88
C MET A 170 -0.34 10.71 -7.35
N ILE A 171 -1.06 11.60 -8.02
CA ILE A 171 -1.38 11.44 -9.45
C ILE A 171 -0.12 11.55 -10.30
N GLU A 172 0.77 12.52 -10.03
CA GLU A 172 2.02 12.71 -10.76
C GLU A 172 2.98 11.54 -10.55
N PHE A 173 3.15 11.07 -9.32
CA PHE A 173 3.96 9.88 -9.05
C PHE A 173 3.47 8.63 -9.80
N ALA A 174 2.17 8.58 -10.07
CA ALA A 174 1.56 7.48 -10.77
C ALA A 174 1.75 7.54 -12.30
N LYS A 175 2.09 8.69 -12.89
CA LYS A 175 2.28 8.84 -14.34
C LYS A 175 3.58 8.21 -14.80
#